data_AF-A0A6A6L0A1-F1
#
_entry.id   AF-A0A6A6L0A1-F1
#
_cell.length_a   1.000
_cell.length_b   1.000
_cell.length_c   1.000
_cell.angle_alpha   90.00
_cell.angle_beta   90.00
_cell.angle_gamma   90.00
#
_symmetry.space_group_name_H-M   'P 1'
#
loop_
_entity.id
_entity.type
_entity.pdbx_description
1 polymer ?
#
loop_
_entity_poly.entity_id
_entity_poly.type
_entity_poly.pdbx_seq_one_letter_code
_entity_poly.pdbx_strand_id
1 'polypeptide(L)'
;MPKTHHKTTLMPITKHEQLNRPYGENLAKSSGDLSGKDAVKLWVDEKAFYDYNSNSCAAGKQCGHYTQVVWRNSVRLGCAKVKCNNGGTFIGCNYDPPGNFVGQKPY
;
A
#
# COMPACT_ATOMS: atom_id res chain seq x y z
N MET A 1 17.21 -41.42 20.71
CA MET A 1 16.71 -40.03 20.62
C MET A 1 15.91 -39.89 19.33
N PRO A 2 14.56 -39.89 19.35
CA PRO A 2 13.77 -39.73 18.14
C PRO A 2 13.44 -38.25 17.88
N LYS A 3 13.49 -37.87 16.60
CA LYS A 3 13.28 -36.52 16.08
C LYS A 3 11.79 -36.17 16.12
N THR A 4 11.43 -35.03 16.70
CA THR A 4 10.09 -34.45 16.69
C THR A 4 9.79 -33.86 15.30
N HIS A 5 8.80 -34.43 14.60
CA HIS A 5 8.23 -33.84 13.40
C HIS A 5 7.39 -32.62 13.78
N HIS A 6 7.81 -31.42 13.36
CA HIS A 6 6.95 -30.23 13.41
C HIS A 6 5.81 -30.42 12.41
N LYS A 7 4.59 -30.58 12.94
CA LYS A 7 3.37 -30.60 12.15
C LYS A 7 3.05 -29.14 11.79
N THR A 8 3.51 -28.69 10.63
CA THR A 8 3.06 -27.42 10.05
C THR A 8 1.60 -27.60 9.65
N THR A 9 0.68 -27.15 10.50
CA THR A 9 -0.73 -27.04 10.15
C THR A 9 -0.85 -25.95 9.08
N LEU A 10 -0.96 -26.36 7.82
CA LEU A 10 -1.41 -25.49 6.74
C LEU A 10 -2.86 -25.09 7.05
N MET A 11 -3.10 -23.80 7.28
CA MET A 11 -4.47 -23.28 7.37
C MET A 11 -5.14 -23.41 6.00
N PRO A 12 -6.35 -23.98 5.92
CA PRO A 12 -7.05 -24.16 4.65
C PRO A 12 -7.51 -22.80 4.11
N ILE A 13 -7.10 -22.48 2.89
CA ILE A 13 -7.52 -21.27 2.17
C ILE A 13 -8.93 -21.54 1.63
N THR A 14 -9.95 -21.31 2.45
CA THR A 14 -11.35 -21.34 1.99
C THR A 14 -12.10 -20.13 2.52
N LYS A 15 -12.63 -19.35 1.56
CA LYS A 15 -13.52 -18.19 1.68
C LYS A 15 -12.84 -16.87 2.04
N HIS A 16 -12.95 -15.93 1.10
CA HIS A 16 -13.33 -14.50 1.17
C HIS A 16 -13.59 -13.82 2.54
N GLU A 17 -12.91 -14.20 3.62
CA GLU A 17 -12.57 -13.25 4.65
C GLU A 17 -11.67 -12.25 3.96
N GLN A 18 -12.23 -11.08 3.64
CA GLN A 18 -11.40 -9.89 3.49
C GLN A 18 -10.50 -9.93 4.71
N LEU A 19 -9.20 -10.19 4.54
CA LEU A 19 -8.20 -9.89 5.54
C LEU A 19 -8.64 -8.53 6.05
N ASN A 20 -9.09 -8.45 7.30
CA ASN A 20 -9.68 -7.23 7.82
C ASN A 20 -8.48 -6.31 8.03
N ARG A 21 -7.92 -5.80 6.92
CA ARG A 21 -6.63 -5.13 6.86
C ARG A 21 -6.89 -3.81 7.55
N PRO A 22 -6.48 -3.64 8.81
CA PRO A 22 -6.90 -2.50 9.60
C PRO A 22 -6.14 -1.24 9.20
N TYR A 23 -5.40 -1.28 8.09
CA TYR A 23 -4.42 -0.30 7.66
C TYR A 23 -4.69 0.12 6.22
N GLY A 24 -4.42 1.39 5.92
CA GLY A 24 -4.30 1.87 4.55
C GLY A 24 -3.09 1.25 3.87
N GLU A 25 -3.04 1.29 2.55
CA GLU A 25 -1.93 0.71 1.79
C GLU A 25 -1.59 1.54 0.55
N ASN A 26 -0.30 1.74 0.31
CA ASN A 26 0.23 2.08 -0.99
C ASN A 26 1.19 0.99 -1.47
N LEU A 27 1.09 0.63 -2.75
CA LEU A 27 1.92 -0.37 -3.41
C LEU A 27 2.65 0.25 -4.61
N ALA A 28 3.87 -0.19 -4.85
CA ALA A 28 4.64 0.14 -6.04
C ALA A 28 5.39 -1.09 -6.53
N LYS A 29 5.49 -1.25 -7.86
CA LYS A 29 6.22 -2.35 -8.50
C LYS A 29 7.08 -1.81 -9.63
N SER A 30 8.26 -2.38 -9.79
CA SER A 30 9.17 -2.10 -10.91
C SER A 30 9.74 -3.41 -11.47
N SER A 31 10.12 -3.41 -12.75
CA SER A 31 10.89 -4.50 -13.38
C SER A 31 12.38 -4.48 -13.00
N GLY A 32 12.86 -3.37 -12.44
CA GLY A 32 14.22 -3.23 -11.92
C GLY A 32 14.25 -2.88 -10.43
N ASP A 33 15.39 -2.38 -9.98
CA ASP A 33 15.51 -1.85 -8.62
C ASP A 33 14.71 -0.54 -8.48
N LEU A 34 13.80 -0.50 -7.52
CA LEU A 34 13.08 0.72 -7.15
C LEU A 34 13.46 1.09 -5.72
N SER A 35 13.85 2.33 -5.45
CA SER A 35 14.10 2.78 -4.09
C SER A 35 12.79 3.12 -3.38
N GLY A 36 12.77 3.08 -2.04
CA GLY A 36 11.61 3.55 -1.27
C GLY A 36 11.30 5.03 -1.53
N LYS A 37 12.33 5.85 -1.72
CA LYS A 37 12.18 7.27 -2.07
C LYS A 37 11.48 7.45 -3.41
N ASP A 38 11.87 6.67 -4.42
CA ASP A 38 11.26 6.75 -5.76
C ASP A 38 9.83 6.22 -5.76
N ALA A 39 9.52 5.18 -4.97
CA ALA A 39 8.15 4.73 -4.77
C ALA A 39 7.26 5.82 -4.16
N VAL A 40 7.72 6.47 -3.09
CA VAL A 40 6.98 7.61 -2.50
C VAL A 40 6.85 8.75 -3.49
N LYS A 41 7.89 9.03 -4.29
CA LYS A 41 7.81 10.04 -5.35
C LYS A 41 6.73 9.70 -6.38
N LEU A 42 6.64 8.47 -6.85
CA LEU A 42 5.58 8.03 -7.79
C LEU A 42 4.18 8.29 -7.22
N TRP A 43 3.97 7.99 -5.93
CA TRP A 43 2.70 8.25 -5.26
C TRP A 43 2.43 9.76 -5.09
N VAL A 44 3.43 10.55 -4.72
CA VAL A 44 3.30 12.01 -4.54
C VAL A 44 3.10 12.74 -5.87
N ASP A 45 3.70 12.28 -6.95
CA ASP A 45 3.55 12.86 -8.28
C ASP A 45 2.08 12.82 -8.77
N GLU A 46 1.25 11.93 -8.22
CA GLU A 46 -0.20 11.92 -8.48
C GLU A 46 -0.93 13.19 -7.99
N LYS A 47 -0.28 14.03 -7.16
CA LYS A 47 -0.77 15.35 -6.78
C LYS A 47 -1.20 16.17 -8.00
N ALA A 48 -0.50 16.04 -9.12
CA ALA A 48 -0.81 16.73 -10.37
C ALA A 48 -2.21 16.38 -10.93
N PHE A 49 -2.79 15.27 -10.48
CA PHE A 49 -4.09 14.78 -10.91
C PHE A 49 -5.18 14.92 -9.84
N TYR A 50 -4.86 15.41 -8.64
CA TYR A 50 -5.85 15.58 -7.58
C TYR A 50 -6.35 17.02 -7.52
N ASP A 51 -7.66 17.19 -7.60
CA ASP A 51 -8.32 18.46 -7.33
C ASP A 51 -8.94 18.47 -5.92
N TYR A 52 -8.40 19.34 -5.06
CA TYR A 52 -8.83 19.48 -3.68
C TYR A 52 -10.24 20.05 -3.54
N ASN A 53 -10.69 20.90 -4.47
CA ASN A 53 -12.01 21.53 -4.38
C ASN A 53 -13.11 20.51 -4.60
N SER A 54 -12.99 19.71 -5.67
CA SER A 54 -13.91 18.63 -6.01
C SER A 54 -13.67 17.34 -5.22
N ASN A 55 -12.54 17.21 -4.52
CA ASN A 55 -12.11 15.97 -3.85
C ASN A 55 -12.08 14.77 -4.81
N SER A 56 -11.52 14.98 -6.01
CA SER A 56 -11.56 13.99 -7.08
C SER A 56 -10.25 13.93 -7.86
N CYS A 57 -10.01 12.78 -8.50
CA CYS A 57 -8.93 12.65 -9.47
C CYS A 57 -9.39 13.15 -10.85
N ALA A 58 -8.46 13.70 -11.63
CA ALA A 58 -8.68 13.99 -13.03
C ALA A 58 -9.15 12.73 -13.80
N ALA A 59 -9.98 12.94 -14.83
CA ALA A 59 -10.58 11.84 -15.59
C ALA A 59 -9.52 10.86 -16.13
N GLY A 60 -9.69 9.56 -15.83
CA GLY A 60 -8.76 8.51 -16.24
C GLY A 60 -7.41 8.50 -15.51
N LYS A 61 -7.25 9.29 -14.44
CA LYS A 61 -6.03 9.34 -13.61
C LYS A 61 -6.27 8.74 -12.23
N GLN A 62 -5.16 8.38 -11.59
CA GLN A 62 -5.14 7.93 -10.20
C GLN A 62 -4.56 9.03 -9.33
N CYS A 63 -5.12 9.18 -8.14
CA CYS A 63 -4.63 10.09 -7.10
C CYS A 63 -4.76 9.52 -5.69
N GLY A 64 -5.18 8.25 -5.58
CA GLY A 64 -5.40 7.58 -4.31
C GLY A 64 -4.12 7.34 -3.54
N HIS A 65 -3.00 7.13 -4.22
CA HIS A 65 -1.73 6.97 -3.53
C HIS A 65 -1.27 8.30 -2.93
N TYR A 66 -1.41 9.40 -3.69
CA TYR A 66 -1.16 10.74 -3.17
C TYR A 66 -2.02 11.01 -1.93
N THR A 67 -3.35 10.85 -2.02
CA THR A 67 -4.24 11.15 -0.89
C THR A 67 -3.94 10.30 0.33
N GLN A 68 -3.48 9.05 0.17
CA GLN A 68 -3.03 8.23 1.29
C GLN A 68 -1.71 8.73 1.90
N VAL A 69 -0.74 9.18 1.09
CA VAL A 69 0.53 9.74 1.59
C VAL A 69 0.29 10.97 2.46
N VAL A 70 -0.65 11.83 2.06
CA VAL A 70 -0.95 13.09 2.77
C VAL A 70 -2.15 12.98 3.71
N TRP A 71 -2.59 11.77 4.06
CA TRP A 71 -3.76 11.56 4.89
C TRP A 71 -3.50 12.00 6.34
N ARG A 72 -4.14 13.09 6.76
CA ARG A 72 -3.94 13.74 8.06
C ARG A 72 -4.10 12.81 9.26
N ASN A 73 -5.02 11.86 9.17
CA ASN A 73 -5.31 10.96 10.28
C ASN A 73 -4.40 9.73 10.33
N SER A 74 -3.57 9.48 9.31
CA SER A 74 -2.61 8.37 9.32
C SER A 74 -1.35 8.80 10.08
N VAL A 75 -1.27 8.43 11.36
CA VAL A 75 -0.21 8.87 12.28
C VAL A 75 0.91 7.85 12.46
N ARG A 76 0.72 6.62 12.00
CA ARG A 76 1.72 5.56 11.99
C ARG A 76 1.92 5.06 10.55
N LEU A 77 3.18 4.79 10.22
CA LEU A 77 3.61 4.35 8.89
C LEU A 77 4.64 3.23 9.03
N GLY A 78 4.50 2.18 8.24
CA GLY A 78 5.51 1.13 8.08
C GLY A 78 5.64 0.72 6.63
N CYS A 79 6.88 0.58 6.13
CA CYS A 79 7.12 0.25 4.72
C CYS A 79 8.10 -0.93 4.59
N ALA A 80 7.94 -1.70 3.52
CA ALA A 80 8.81 -2.80 3.16
C ALA A 80 9.16 -2.78 1.67
N LYS A 81 10.37 -3.21 1.34
CA LYS A 81 10.84 -3.45 -0.02
C LYS A 81 11.24 -4.92 -0.15
N VAL A 82 10.81 -5.56 -1.23
CA VAL A 82 11.14 -6.94 -1.58
C VAL A 82 11.71 -6.97 -3.00
N LYS A 83 12.85 -7.63 -3.17
CA LYS A 83 13.39 -7.96 -4.49
C LYS A 83 12.79 -9.28 -4.95
N CYS A 84 12.18 -9.29 -6.13
CA CYS A 84 11.57 -10.46 -6.74
C CYS A 84 12.62 -11.31 -7.48
N ASN A 85 12.36 -12.62 -7.62
CA ASN A 85 13.26 -13.54 -8.33
C ASN A 85 13.50 -13.17 -9.80
N ASN A 86 12.57 -12.42 -10.42
CA ASN A 86 12.69 -11.92 -11.78
C ASN A 86 13.51 -10.62 -11.89
N GLY A 87 14.20 -10.20 -10.82
CA GLY A 87 15.00 -8.97 -10.78
C GLY A 87 14.21 -7.70 -10.49
N GLY A 88 12.87 -7.76 -10.50
CA GLY A 88 12.01 -6.63 -10.16
C GLY A 88 11.95 -6.33 -8.67
N THR A 89 11.25 -5.25 -8.33
CA THR A 89 11.05 -4.79 -6.96
C THR A 89 9.56 -4.62 -6.66
N PHE A 90 9.15 -4.97 -5.45
CA PHE A 90 7.86 -4.62 -4.89
C PHE A 90 8.06 -3.81 -3.61
N ILE A 91 7.34 -2.71 -3.46
CA ILE A 91 7.36 -1.84 -2.29
C ILE A 91 5.93 -1.66 -1.79
N GLY A 92 5.73 -1.82 -0.49
CA GLY A 92 4.46 -1.57 0.16
C GLY A 92 4.65 -0.69 1.39
N CYS A 93 3.69 0.20 1.64
CA CYS A 93 3.60 0.99 2.87
C CYS A 93 2.20 0.82 3.48
N ASN A 94 2.13 0.59 4.79
CA ASN A 94 0.88 0.56 5.55
C ASN A 94 0.73 1.81 6.42
N TYR A 95 -0.51 2.30 6.50
CA TYR A 95 -0.89 3.55 7.14
C TYR A 95 -1.94 3.29 8.22
N ASP A 96 -1.78 3.88 9.40
CA ASP A 96 -2.66 3.63 10.53
C ASP A 96 -2.93 4.90 11.36
N PRO A 97 -4.20 5.28 11.58
CA PRO A 97 -5.43 4.79 10.94
C PRO A 97 -5.42 4.79 9.39
N PRO A 98 -6.24 3.96 8.73
CA PRO A 98 -6.35 3.93 7.26
C PRO A 98 -6.88 5.25 6.72
N GLY A 99 -6.46 5.60 5.50
CA GLY A 99 -6.95 6.76 4.78
C GLY A 99 -7.92 6.44 3.65
N ASN A 100 -8.09 7.41 2.75
CA ASN A 100 -8.90 7.28 1.53
C ASN A 100 -10.37 6.90 1.76
N PHE A 101 -10.97 7.37 2.85
CA PHE A 101 -12.41 7.22 3.06
C PHE A 101 -13.20 8.05 2.05
N VAL A 102 -14.17 7.41 1.39
CA VAL A 102 -15.05 8.06 0.41
C VAL A 102 -15.73 9.27 1.03
N GLY A 103 -15.66 10.41 0.34
CA GLY A 103 -16.26 11.68 0.77
C GLY A 103 -15.43 12.48 1.78
N GLN A 104 -14.32 11.96 2.29
CA GLN A 104 -13.41 12.69 3.18
C GLN A 104 -12.24 13.28 2.39
N LYS A 105 -11.77 14.46 2.80
CA LYS A 105 -10.56 15.10 2.25
C LYS A 105 -9.33 14.63 3.03
N PRO A 106 -8.16 14.58 2.38
CA PRO A 106 -6.93 14.10 3.02
C PRO A 106 -6.37 15.06 4.08
N TYR A 107 -6.67 16.35 4.05
CA TYR A 107 -6.18 17.35 5.01
C TYR A 107 -7.12 18.55 5.15
#